data_AF-A0A014PBM9-F1
#
_entry.id   AF-A0A014PBM9-F1
#
_cell.length_a   1.000
_cell.length_b   1.000
_cell.length_c   1.000
_cell.angle_alpha   90.00
_cell.angle_beta   90.00
_cell.angle_gamma   90.00
#
_symmetry.space_group_name_H-M   'P 1'
#
loop_
_entity.id
_entity.type
_entity.pdbx_description
1 polymer ?
#
loop_
_entity_poly.entity_id
_entity_poly.type
_entity_poly.pdbx_seq_one_letter_code
_entity_poly.pdbx_strand_id
1 'polypeptide(L)'
;MFNILTSLLLAGTALAAPSTLDLRADETCTDKSIKTTQWTVGDFDFHASYIFTTPAHQNSWGYVNFTLENPNVAFKPQCSAASNQLNDFFYGNFIYNCVQPESGDPATFTFSWPEKELKVNQTWACPEEGSRFWAQGGSKLDLTCTDETWQNDNWTIGQIYSSRTISCNHINAPVPIEAMQAVA
;
A
#
# COMPACT_ATOMS: atom_id res chain seq x y z
N MET A 1 -52.58 69.73 14.45
CA MET A 1 -51.33 69.34 15.14
C MET A 1 -51.43 67.86 15.49
N PHE A 2 -50.42 67.10 15.06
CA PHE A 2 -49.95 65.76 15.50
C PHE A 2 -50.93 64.60 15.70
N ASN A 3 -50.67 63.50 14.99
CA ASN A 3 -50.23 62.24 15.64
C ASN A 3 -49.64 61.27 14.60
N ILE A 4 -48.34 61.01 14.71
CA ILE A 4 -47.62 59.97 13.97
C ILE A 4 -47.33 58.85 14.97
N LEU A 5 -47.91 57.67 14.77
CA LEU A 5 -47.61 56.45 15.53
C LEU A 5 -46.28 55.87 15.04
N THR A 6 -45.30 55.76 15.93
CA THR A 6 -43.97 55.18 15.67
C THR A 6 -43.94 53.75 16.20
N SER A 7 -43.83 52.77 15.30
CA SER A 7 -43.64 51.36 15.67
C SER A 7 -42.15 51.07 15.85
N LEU A 8 -41.71 50.76 17.07
CA LEU A 8 -40.36 50.24 17.34
C LEU A 8 -40.31 48.74 16.98
N LEU A 9 -39.45 48.36 16.04
CA LEU A 9 -39.00 46.98 15.86
C LEU A 9 -37.82 46.71 16.83
N LEU A 10 -38.00 45.78 17.77
CA LEU A 10 -36.89 45.20 18.53
C LEU A 10 -36.17 44.17 17.65
N ALA A 11 -34.93 44.47 17.26
CA ALA A 11 -34.01 43.49 16.69
C ALA A 11 -33.45 42.61 17.82
N GLY A 12 -33.91 41.36 17.92
CA GLY A 12 -33.34 40.36 18.80
C GLY A 12 -32.00 39.88 18.25
N THR A 13 -30.90 40.19 18.93
CA THR A 13 -29.59 39.62 18.67
C THR A 13 -29.55 38.20 19.23
N ALA A 14 -29.68 37.19 18.37
CA ALA A 14 -29.39 35.82 18.73
C ALA A 14 -27.88 35.67 18.92
N LEU A 15 -27.44 35.63 20.19
CA LEU A 15 -26.09 35.22 20.55
C LEU A 15 -25.96 33.72 20.28
N ALA A 16 -25.33 33.35 19.17
CA ALA A 16 -24.93 31.96 18.93
C ALA A 16 -23.88 31.59 19.98
N ALA A 17 -24.23 30.69 20.90
CA ALA A 17 -23.29 30.16 21.87
C ALA A 17 -22.26 29.28 21.15
N PRO A 18 -20.97 29.30 21.56
CA PRO A 18 -19.96 28.39 21.01
C PRO A 18 -20.39 26.95 21.27
N SER A 19 -20.34 26.10 20.25
CA SER A 19 -20.45 24.65 20.43
C SER A 19 -19.28 24.19 21.30
N THR A 20 -19.60 23.57 22.44
CA THR A 20 -18.60 22.90 23.27
C THR A 20 -18.02 21.74 22.48
N LEU A 21 -16.72 21.81 22.16
CA LEU A 21 -15.93 20.67 21.67
C LEU A 21 -16.03 19.55 22.71
N ASP A 22 -16.75 18.48 22.38
CA ASP A 22 -16.78 17.29 23.20
C ASP A 22 -15.46 16.53 23.00
N LEU A 23 -14.54 16.72 23.95
CA LEU A 23 -13.23 16.05 23.98
C LEU A 23 -13.32 14.53 24.20
N ARG A 24 -14.54 13.97 24.28
CA ARG A 24 -14.81 12.52 24.38
C ARG A 24 -15.44 11.92 23.12
N ALA A 25 -15.63 12.71 22.06
CA ALA A 25 -16.09 12.15 20.79
C ALA A 25 -15.04 11.16 20.25
N ASP A 26 -15.49 9.98 19.81
CA ASP A 26 -14.62 9.04 19.11
C ASP A 26 -14.03 9.74 17.88
N GLU A 27 -12.73 9.52 17.66
CA GLU A 27 -12.01 10.13 16.56
C GLU A 27 -12.60 9.65 15.21
N THR A 28 -12.96 10.61 14.36
CA THR A 28 -13.64 10.34 13.08
C THR A 28 -12.70 9.64 12.10
N CYS A 29 -13.24 9.03 11.04
CA CYS A 29 -12.42 8.43 9.99
C CYS A 29 -11.50 9.47 9.32
N THR A 30 -12.00 10.69 9.08
CA THR A 30 -11.19 11.79 8.52
C THR A 30 -10.06 12.16 9.47
N ASP A 31 -10.34 12.31 10.77
CA ASP A 31 -9.34 12.66 11.77
C ASP A 31 -8.23 11.59 11.86
N LYS A 32 -8.61 10.30 11.90
CA LYS A 32 -7.66 9.17 11.89
C LYS A 32 -6.83 9.13 10.60
N SER A 33 -7.47 9.38 9.46
CA SER A 33 -6.82 9.36 8.15
C SER A 33 -5.77 10.46 8.04
N ILE A 34 -6.06 11.68 8.49
CA ILE A 34 -5.10 12.80 8.50
C ILE A 34 -3.89 12.50 9.39
N LYS A 35 -4.08 11.78 10.50
CA LYS A 35 -2.99 11.41 11.42
C LYS A 35 -2.24 10.15 11.01
N THR A 36 -2.68 9.45 9.96
CA THR A 36 -2.03 8.23 9.51
C THR A 36 -0.75 8.57 8.76
N THR A 37 0.37 8.05 9.26
CA THR A 37 1.70 8.35 8.74
C THR A 37 2.37 7.16 8.06
N GLN A 38 1.79 5.97 8.15
CA GLN A 38 2.36 4.75 7.57
C GLN A 38 1.30 3.67 7.35
N TRP A 39 1.57 2.80 6.40
CA TRP A 39 0.96 1.48 6.30
C TRP A 39 1.77 0.43 7.05
N THR A 40 1.17 -0.72 7.27
CA THR A 40 1.91 -1.94 7.62
C THR A 40 1.82 -2.92 6.46
N VAL A 41 2.97 -3.38 5.99
CA VAL A 41 3.08 -4.51 5.09
C VAL A 41 3.27 -5.75 5.95
N GLY A 42 2.32 -6.68 5.84
CA GLY A 42 2.30 -7.93 6.58
C GLY A 42 2.68 -9.11 5.70
N ASP A 43 3.48 -10.03 6.26
CA ASP A 43 3.85 -11.29 5.62
C ASP A 43 4.47 -11.09 4.22
N PHE A 44 5.39 -10.13 4.09
CA PHE A 44 6.09 -9.89 2.84
C PHE A 44 6.98 -11.07 2.49
N ASP A 45 6.68 -11.67 1.35
CA ASP A 45 7.34 -12.82 0.78
C ASP A 45 7.95 -12.47 -0.57
N PHE A 46 9.24 -12.79 -0.75
CA PHE A 46 9.92 -12.75 -2.04
C PHE A 46 10.61 -14.07 -2.32
N HIS A 47 10.31 -14.61 -3.50
CA HIS A 47 10.88 -15.83 -4.03
C HIS A 47 11.36 -15.63 -5.46
N ALA A 48 12.49 -16.24 -5.80
CA ALA A 48 12.99 -16.28 -7.17
C ALA A 48 13.55 -17.66 -7.52
N SER A 49 13.25 -18.12 -8.73
CA SER A 49 13.74 -19.39 -9.26
C SER A 49 14.35 -19.16 -10.63
N TYR A 50 15.60 -19.60 -10.77
CA TYR A 50 16.34 -19.61 -12.01
C TYR A 50 16.57 -21.06 -12.41
N ILE A 51 15.97 -21.50 -13.51
CA ILE A 51 16.19 -22.85 -14.04
C ILE A 51 16.80 -22.74 -15.43
N PHE A 52 17.96 -23.33 -15.62
CA PHE A 52 18.61 -23.44 -16.92
C PHE A 52 18.55 -24.90 -17.37
N THR A 53 17.89 -25.16 -18.50
CA THR A 53 17.89 -26.50 -19.11
C THR A 53 19.07 -26.70 -20.03
N THR A 54 19.66 -25.61 -20.51
CA THR A 54 20.98 -25.53 -21.15
C THR A 54 21.66 -24.23 -20.68
N PRO A 55 22.98 -24.03 -20.88
CA PRO A 55 23.64 -22.79 -20.50
C PRO A 55 23.02 -21.51 -21.11
N ALA A 56 22.26 -21.64 -22.20
CA ALA A 56 21.64 -20.51 -22.90
C ALA A 56 20.10 -20.51 -22.85
N HIS A 57 19.47 -21.50 -22.21
CA HIS A 57 18.01 -21.62 -22.15
C HIS A 57 17.51 -21.51 -20.72
N GLN A 58 16.97 -20.33 -20.41
CA GLN A 58 16.49 -19.93 -19.10
C GLN A 58 14.96 -20.06 -19.01
N ASN A 59 14.49 -20.68 -17.94
CA ASN A 59 13.09 -20.72 -17.53
C ASN A 59 13.03 -20.24 -16.08
N SER A 60 12.62 -18.99 -15.85
CA SER A 60 12.83 -18.35 -14.54
C SER A 60 11.75 -17.36 -14.20
N TRP A 61 11.49 -17.24 -12.90
CA TRP A 61 10.41 -16.42 -12.38
C TRP A 61 10.77 -15.86 -11.02
N GLY A 62 10.31 -14.66 -10.75
CA GLY A 62 10.22 -14.06 -9.43
C GLY A 62 8.77 -13.93 -9.00
N TYR A 63 8.56 -13.98 -7.69
CA TYR A 63 7.27 -13.83 -7.04
C TYR A 63 7.40 -12.92 -5.82
N VAL A 64 6.43 -12.01 -5.67
CA VAL A 64 6.24 -11.17 -4.50
C VAL A 64 4.81 -11.34 -4.01
N ASN A 65 4.63 -11.43 -2.69
CA ASN A 65 3.32 -11.47 -2.07
C ASN A 65 3.34 -10.78 -0.69
N PHE A 66 2.30 -10.04 -0.37
CA PHE A 66 2.11 -9.47 0.96
C PHE A 66 0.67 -9.02 1.21
N THR A 67 0.34 -8.85 2.48
CA THR A 67 -0.89 -8.20 2.93
C THR A 67 -0.63 -6.71 3.19
N LEU A 68 -1.45 -5.83 2.62
CA LEU A 68 -1.40 -4.40 2.95
C LEU A 68 -2.39 -4.08 4.08
N GLU A 69 -1.93 -3.41 5.13
CA GLU A 69 -2.76 -2.99 6.24
C GLU A 69 -2.76 -1.46 6.37
N ASN A 70 -3.97 -0.89 6.35
CA ASN A 70 -4.22 0.51 6.64
C ASN A 70 -5.24 0.56 7.80
N PRO A 71 -4.94 1.22 8.93
CA PRO A 71 -5.84 1.27 10.08
C PRO A 71 -7.18 1.97 9.80
N ASN A 72 -7.30 2.72 8.69
CA ASN A 72 -8.50 3.46 8.31
C ASN A 72 -9.45 2.66 7.40
N VAL A 73 -9.07 1.45 6.98
CA VAL A 73 -9.91 0.61 6.11
C VAL A 73 -10.13 -0.76 6.77
N ALA A 74 -11.35 -1.29 6.64
CA ALA A 74 -11.73 -2.55 7.30
C ALA A 74 -11.18 -3.80 6.61
N PHE A 75 -10.79 -3.71 5.34
CA PHE A 75 -10.28 -4.83 4.55
C PHE A 75 -8.75 -4.76 4.41
N LYS A 76 -8.13 -5.92 4.18
CA LYS A 76 -6.68 -6.04 3.99
C LYS A 76 -6.39 -6.50 2.56
N PRO A 77 -6.03 -5.59 1.63
CA PRO A 77 -5.68 -5.97 0.27
C PRO A 77 -4.56 -7.01 0.24
N GLN A 78 -4.67 -7.96 -0.68
CA GLN A 78 -3.61 -8.91 -1.00
C GLN A 78 -2.85 -8.43 -2.24
N CYS A 79 -1.59 -8.11 -2.07
CA CYS A 79 -0.74 -7.57 -3.12
C CYS A 79 0.23 -8.66 -3.57
N SER A 80 0.09 -9.12 -4.82
CA SER A 80 0.98 -10.14 -5.37
C SER A 80 1.36 -9.85 -6.81
N ALA A 81 2.54 -10.31 -7.20
CA ALA A 81 3.04 -10.20 -8.56
C ALA A 81 3.96 -11.37 -8.89
N ALA A 82 3.86 -11.84 -10.13
CA ALA A 82 4.84 -12.73 -10.73
C ALA A 82 5.53 -12.01 -11.89
N SER A 83 6.81 -12.28 -12.09
CA SER A 83 7.58 -11.68 -13.17
C SER A 83 8.55 -12.68 -13.76
N ASN A 84 8.74 -12.60 -15.07
CA ASN A 84 9.73 -13.36 -15.84
C ASN A 84 10.76 -12.42 -16.49
N GLN A 85 10.91 -11.18 -16.01
CA GLN A 85 11.98 -10.30 -16.45
C GLN A 85 13.34 -10.96 -16.18
N LEU A 86 14.33 -10.68 -17.03
CA LEU A 86 15.67 -11.26 -16.88
C LEU A 86 16.35 -10.78 -15.59
N ASN A 87 17.25 -11.60 -15.05
CA ASN A 87 18.12 -11.36 -13.88
C ASN A 87 17.42 -11.13 -12.54
N ASP A 88 16.70 -10.01 -12.33
CA ASP A 88 16.21 -9.62 -11.00
C ASP A 88 14.69 -9.67 -10.84
N PHE A 89 13.97 -9.95 -11.94
CA PHE A 89 12.51 -10.03 -12.04
C PHE A 89 11.74 -8.73 -11.71
N PHE A 90 12.18 -7.93 -10.76
CA PHE A 90 11.49 -6.74 -10.26
C PHE A 90 12.45 -5.55 -10.16
N TYR A 91 12.19 -4.52 -10.96
CA TYR A 91 13.03 -3.31 -11.08
C TYR A 91 12.30 -2.02 -10.63
N GLY A 92 11.15 -2.14 -9.96
CA GLY A 92 10.37 -0.99 -9.49
C GLY A 92 9.62 -0.21 -10.59
N ASN A 93 9.65 -0.69 -11.83
CA ASN A 93 9.11 0.00 -13.01
C ASN A 93 7.69 -0.44 -13.41
N PHE A 94 7.21 -1.57 -12.89
CA PHE A 94 5.85 -2.06 -13.14
C PHE A 94 4.97 -1.82 -11.93
N ILE A 95 3.77 -1.29 -12.19
CA ILE A 95 2.72 -1.09 -11.19
C ILE A 95 1.85 -2.35 -11.17
N TYR A 96 1.75 -2.96 -10.00
CA TYR A 96 0.92 -4.13 -9.75
C TYR A 96 -0.29 -3.75 -8.91
N ASN A 97 -1.44 -4.34 -9.23
CA ASN A 97 -2.67 -4.11 -8.50
C ASN A 97 -2.77 -5.08 -7.31
N CYS A 98 -3.22 -4.57 -6.17
CA CYS A 98 -3.62 -5.42 -5.07
C CYS A 98 -5.07 -5.89 -5.28
N VAL A 99 -5.34 -7.14 -4.91
CA VAL A 99 -6.67 -7.72 -4.91
C VAL A 99 -7.38 -7.35 -3.62
N GLN A 100 -8.61 -6.90 -3.73
CA GLN A 100 -9.47 -6.51 -2.62
C GLN A 100 -10.93 -6.82 -2.95
N PRO A 101 -11.84 -6.82 -1.96
CA PRO A 101 -13.27 -6.99 -2.21
C PRO A 101 -13.78 -5.94 -3.23
N GLU A 102 -14.77 -6.28 -4.05
CA GLU A 102 -15.23 -5.47 -5.20
C GLU A 102 -15.63 -4.02 -4.84
N SER A 103 -15.92 -3.72 -3.58
CA SER A 103 -16.31 -2.38 -3.11
C SER A 103 -15.18 -1.56 -2.46
N GLY A 104 -13.94 -2.04 -2.45
CA GLY A 104 -12.80 -1.31 -1.88
C GLY A 104 -12.22 -0.24 -2.79
N ASP A 105 -11.59 0.79 -2.21
CA ASP A 105 -10.76 1.76 -2.94
C ASP A 105 -9.40 1.16 -3.32
N PRO A 106 -8.86 1.45 -4.52
CA PRO A 106 -7.72 0.72 -5.07
C PRO A 106 -6.43 0.88 -4.28
N ALA A 107 -5.64 -0.20 -4.23
CA ALA A 107 -4.25 -0.20 -3.82
C ALA A 107 -3.35 -0.79 -4.91
N THR A 108 -2.16 -0.21 -5.08
CA THR A 108 -1.14 -0.67 -6.03
C THR A 108 0.24 -0.63 -5.40
N PHE A 109 1.18 -1.36 -5.97
CA PHE A 109 2.56 -1.35 -5.50
C PHE A 109 3.57 -1.49 -6.65
N THR A 110 4.81 -1.10 -6.39
CA THR A 110 5.99 -1.49 -7.16
C THR A 110 7.05 -2.08 -6.22
N PHE A 111 7.82 -3.05 -6.71
CA PHE A 111 8.93 -3.62 -5.96
C PHE A 111 10.20 -3.60 -6.80
N SER A 112 11.32 -3.27 -6.18
CA SER A 112 12.67 -3.32 -6.75
C SER A 112 13.52 -4.29 -5.92
N TRP A 113 13.88 -5.42 -6.51
CA TRP A 113 14.78 -6.38 -5.86
C TRP A 113 16.20 -5.81 -5.67
N PRO A 114 16.84 -5.17 -6.66
CA PRO A 114 18.19 -4.62 -6.51
C PRO A 114 18.29 -3.55 -5.41
N GLU A 115 17.24 -2.73 -5.24
CA GLU A 115 17.20 -1.67 -4.22
C GLU A 115 16.53 -2.13 -2.91
N LYS A 116 15.95 -3.34 -2.90
CA LYS A 116 15.08 -3.88 -1.85
C LYS A 116 13.97 -2.89 -1.45
N GLU A 117 13.42 -2.17 -2.42
CA GLU A 117 12.47 -1.10 -2.17
C GLU A 117 11.05 -1.52 -2.56
N LEU A 118 10.11 -1.30 -1.65
CA LEU A 118 8.68 -1.44 -1.90
C LEU A 118 8.04 -0.06 -1.87
N LYS A 119 7.31 0.29 -2.93
CA LYS A 119 6.49 1.50 -3.00
C LYS A 119 5.01 1.12 -3.07
N VAL A 120 4.18 1.83 -2.32
CA VAL A 120 2.75 1.58 -2.20
C VAL A 120 1.98 2.85 -2.51
N ASN A 121 0.89 2.70 -3.26
CA ASN A 121 -0.13 3.72 -3.43
C ASN A 121 -1.47 3.15 -2.98
N GLN A 122 -2.21 3.89 -2.17
CA GLN A 122 -3.54 3.48 -1.74
C GLN A 122 -4.49 4.68 -1.73
N THR A 123 -5.71 4.43 -2.19
CA THR A 123 -6.85 5.33 -2.01
C THR A 123 -7.75 4.78 -0.91
N TRP A 124 -8.40 5.65 -0.13
CA TRP A 124 -9.52 5.26 0.73
C TRP A 124 -10.48 6.43 0.96
N ALA A 125 -11.75 6.12 1.17
CA ALA A 125 -12.79 7.07 1.49
C ALA A 125 -13.28 6.92 2.94
N CYS A 126 -13.80 8.02 3.49
CA CYS A 126 -14.61 8.05 4.70
C CYS A 126 -16.05 8.43 4.29
N PRO A 127 -16.89 7.46 3.89
CA PRO A 127 -18.14 7.74 3.19
C PRO A 127 -19.14 8.58 4.02
N GLU A 128 -19.18 8.35 5.33
CA GLU A 128 -20.07 9.08 6.25
C GLU A 128 -19.69 10.55 6.42
N GLU A 129 -18.43 10.88 6.15
CA GLU A 129 -17.85 12.22 6.33
C GLU A 129 -17.61 12.93 4.99
N GLY A 130 -17.81 12.25 3.87
CA GLY A 130 -17.62 12.79 2.51
C GLY A 130 -16.16 12.96 2.08
N SER A 131 -15.20 12.55 2.91
CA SER A 131 -13.78 12.73 2.62
C SER A 131 -13.15 11.56 1.86
N ARG A 132 -12.10 11.85 1.09
CA ARG A 132 -11.32 10.86 0.33
C ARG A 132 -9.84 11.19 0.34
N PHE A 133 -9.02 10.16 0.43
CA PHE A 133 -7.57 10.25 0.57
C PHE A 133 -6.86 9.48 -0.54
N TRP A 134 -5.78 10.05 -1.04
CA TRP A 134 -4.82 9.41 -1.95
C TRP A 134 -3.44 9.55 -1.33
N ALA A 135 -2.84 8.42 -0.96
CA ALA A 135 -1.51 8.42 -0.37
C ALA A 135 -0.55 7.54 -1.16
N GLN A 136 0.71 7.96 -1.15
CA GLN A 136 1.84 7.26 -1.73
C GLN A 136 3.02 7.27 -0.75
N GLY A 137 3.83 6.22 -0.80
CA GLY A 137 5.04 6.12 0.01
C GLY A 137 5.84 4.87 -0.29
N GLY A 138 6.90 4.65 0.47
CA GLY A 138 7.80 3.53 0.23
C GLY A 138 8.75 3.24 1.38
N SER A 139 9.38 2.08 1.33
CA SER A 139 10.34 1.65 2.33
C SER A 139 11.36 0.69 1.73
N LYS A 140 12.59 0.74 2.25
CA LYS A 140 13.58 -0.31 2.01
C LYS A 140 13.34 -1.44 2.99
N LEU A 141 13.13 -2.63 2.45
CA LEU A 141 12.83 -3.83 3.21
C LEU A 141 14.12 -4.50 3.68
N ASP A 142 14.18 -4.83 4.97
CA ASP A 142 15.29 -5.58 5.55
C ASP A 142 15.11 -7.08 5.28
N LEU A 143 15.39 -7.48 4.05
CA LEU A 143 15.24 -8.86 3.58
C LEU A 143 16.50 -9.68 3.87
N THR A 144 16.31 -10.75 4.66
CA THR A 144 17.28 -11.82 4.86
C THR A 144 16.87 -13.03 4.03
N CYS A 145 17.74 -13.46 3.12
CA CYS A 145 17.41 -14.47 2.12
C CYS A 145 18.47 -15.55 2.02
N THR A 146 18.02 -16.76 1.72
CA THR A 146 18.86 -17.89 1.34
C THR A 146 18.99 -17.91 -0.17
N ASP A 147 20.22 -18.07 -0.67
CA ASP A 147 20.54 -18.13 -2.09
C ASP A 147 21.29 -19.43 -2.37
N GLU A 148 20.58 -20.40 -2.93
CA GLU A 148 21.09 -21.74 -3.19
C GLU A 148 21.31 -21.92 -4.68
N THR A 149 22.48 -22.39 -5.06
CA THR A 149 22.81 -22.71 -6.45
C THR A 149 23.21 -24.18 -6.56
N TRP A 150 22.68 -24.83 -7.58
CA TRP A 150 23.01 -26.20 -7.95
C TRP A 150 23.35 -26.27 -9.45
N GLN A 151 24.31 -27.10 -9.81
CA GLN A 151 24.71 -27.33 -11.18
C GLN A 151 25.02 -28.82 -11.39
N ASN A 152 24.66 -29.33 -12.56
CA ASN A 152 24.94 -30.71 -12.96
C ASN A 152 26.18 -30.77 -13.85
N ASP A 153 27.29 -31.23 -13.28
CA ASP A 153 28.57 -31.38 -14.01
C ASP A 153 28.51 -32.48 -15.09
N ASN A 154 27.60 -33.45 -14.96
CA ASN A 154 27.43 -34.57 -15.89
C ASN A 154 26.16 -34.43 -16.74
N TRP A 155 25.78 -33.18 -17.05
CA TRP A 155 24.54 -32.88 -17.75
C TRP A 155 24.46 -33.51 -19.15
N THR A 156 23.29 -34.04 -19.48
CA THR A 156 22.91 -34.47 -20.83
C THR A 156 21.63 -33.79 -21.30
N ILE A 157 21.45 -33.65 -22.62
CA ILE A 157 20.25 -33.05 -23.22
C ILE A 157 18.97 -33.65 -22.64
N GLY A 158 18.07 -32.78 -22.17
CA GLY A 158 16.80 -33.14 -21.52
C GLY A 158 16.82 -33.04 -19.99
N GLN A 159 17.97 -32.84 -19.37
CA GLN A 159 18.10 -32.60 -17.91
C GLN A 159 18.13 -31.11 -17.58
N ILE A 160 17.97 -30.76 -16.29
CA ILE A 160 18.30 -29.43 -15.80
C ILE A 160 19.82 -29.32 -15.72
N TYR A 161 20.35 -28.26 -16.34
CA TYR A 161 21.77 -27.94 -16.32
C TYR A 161 22.16 -27.27 -15.00
N SER A 162 21.41 -26.24 -14.59
CA SER A 162 21.59 -25.59 -13.30
C SER A 162 20.29 -25.01 -12.76
N SER A 163 20.25 -24.82 -11.45
CA SER A 163 19.20 -24.08 -10.78
C SER A 163 19.78 -23.13 -9.75
N ARG A 164 19.16 -21.96 -9.59
CA ARG A 164 19.38 -21.07 -8.45
C ARG A 164 18.03 -20.73 -7.85
N THR A 165 17.95 -20.70 -6.53
CA THR A 165 16.73 -20.33 -5.81
C THR A 165 17.07 -19.32 -4.74
N ILE A 166 16.30 -18.23 -4.73
CA ILE A 166 16.36 -17.21 -3.69
C ILE A 166 15.03 -17.28 -2.93
N SER A 167 15.12 -17.48 -1.63
CA SER A 167 13.98 -17.51 -0.72
C SER A 167 14.25 -16.57 0.44
N CYS A 168 13.46 -15.51 0.57
CA CYS A 168 13.56 -14.59 1.69
C CYS A 168 12.67 -15.04 2.85
N ASN A 169 13.10 -14.75 4.08
CA ASN A 169 12.24 -14.88 5.24
C ASN A 169 11.05 -13.92 5.10
N HIS A 170 9.89 -14.35 5.56
CA HIS A 170 8.71 -13.51 5.62
C HIS A 170 8.93 -12.40 6.66
N ILE A 171 8.59 -11.16 6.31
CA ILE A 171 8.74 -10.01 7.22
C ILE A 171 7.46 -9.18 7.32
N ASN A 172 7.31 -8.49 8.44
CA ASN A 172 6.40 -7.35 8.56
C ASN A 172 7.23 -6.07 8.53
N ALA A 173 6.79 -5.07 7.78
CA ALA A 173 7.51 -3.81 7.65
C ALA A 173 6.56 -2.60 7.68
N PRO A 174 6.93 -1.51 8.39
CA PRO A 174 6.25 -0.25 8.21
C PRO A 174 6.60 0.36 6.86
N VAL A 175 5.61 0.92 6.18
CA VAL A 175 5.80 1.70 4.95
C VAL A 175 5.33 3.13 5.21
N PRO A 176 6.25 4.07 5.44
CA PRO A 176 5.92 5.48 5.63
C PRO A 176 5.13 6.06 4.45
N ILE A 177 4.12 6.87 4.76
CA ILE A 177 3.43 7.71 3.78
C ILE A 177 4.30 8.95 3.55
N GLU A 178 4.73 9.16 2.31
CA GLU A 178 5.57 10.30 1.94
C GLU A 178 4.76 11.48 1.43
N ALA A 179 3.62 11.21 0.79
CA ALA A 179 2.68 12.23 0.35
C ALA A 179 1.24 11.72 0.47
N MET A 180 0.36 12.60 0.93
CA MET A 180 -1.08 12.36 1.04
C MET A 180 -1.84 13.59 0.58
N GLN A 181 -2.86 13.37 -0.25
CA GLN A 181 -3.82 14.38 -0.68
C GLN A 181 -5.21 13.98 -0.18
N ALA A 182 -6.01 14.97 0.20
CA ALA A 182 -7.36 14.77 0.67
C ALA A 182 -8.35 15.74 0.01
N VAL A 183 -9.58 15.27 -0.19
CA VAL A 183 -10.75 16.11 -0.48
C VAL A 183 -11.75 15.87 0.64
N ALA A 184 -12.36 16.93 1.13
CA ALA A 184 -13.40 16.93 2.16
C ALA A 184 -14.46 17.99 1.80
#